data_AF-A0A6A8QEM6-F1
#
_entry.id   AF-A0A6A8QEM6-F1
#
_cell.length_a   1.000
_cell.length_b   1.000
_cell.length_c   1.000
_cell.angle_alpha   90.00
_cell.angle_beta   90.00
_cell.angle_gamma   90.00
#
_symmetry.space_group_name_H-M   'P 1'
#
loop_
_entity.id
_entity.type
_entity.pdbx_description
1 polymer ?
#
loop_
_entity_poly.entity_id
_entity_poly.type
_entity_poly.pdbx_seq_one_letter_code
_entity_poly.pdbx_strand_id
1 'polypeptide(L)'
;MINSDLKLRFLRALAFEIHRKQPPVQAMADCIEKAGQKGKHRELRPAAAVLDEEGLAAAMRVAGLIGDETAVVLAEVVNSGDHRLLAGAISALADHLEQAIALGQD
;
A
#
# COMPACT_ATOMS: atom_id res chain seq x y z
N MET A 1 14.59 3.58 0.10
CA MET A 1 13.50 3.51 -0.89
C MET A 1 13.11 2.06 -1.00
N ILE A 2 11.82 1.74 -0.91
CA ILE A 2 11.31 0.37 -1.09
C ILE A 2 11.63 -0.08 -2.52
N ASN A 3 12.18 -1.28 -2.70
CA ASN A 3 12.40 -1.81 -4.05
C ASN A 3 11.08 -2.35 -4.62
N SER A 4 11.02 -2.53 -5.93
CA SER A 4 9.76 -2.78 -6.62
C SER A 4 9.21 -4.19 -6.42
N ASP A 5 10.07 -5.18 -6.21
CA ASP A 5 9.66 -6.50 -5.75
C ASP A 5 8.94 -6.44 -4.39
N LEU A 6 9.50 -5.69 -3.43
CA LEU A 6 8.91 -5.54 -2.11
C LEU A 6 7.61 -4.74 -2.20
N LYS A 7 7.60 -3.67 -3.00
CA LYS A 7 6.41 -2.85 -3.28
C LYS A 7 5.28 -3.70 -3.86
N LEU A 8 5.56 -4.53 -4.87
CA LEU A 8 4.60 -5.44 -5.48
C LEU A 8 4.00 -6.42 -4.45
N ARG A 9 4.87 -7.11 -3.70
CA ARG A 9 4.43 -8.07 -2.67
C ARG A 9 3.62 -7.38 -1.57
N PHE A 10 4.00 -6.17 -1.19
CA PHE A 10 3.31 -5.39 -0.17
C PHE A 10 1.91 -4.98 -0.63
N LEU A 11 1.78 -4.45 -1.86
CA LEU A 11 0.49 -4.08 -2.43
C LEU A 11 -0.47 -5.29 -2.55
N ARG A 12 0.04 -6.46 -2.98
CA ARG A 12 -0.75 -7.70 -3.03
C ARG A 12 -1.24 -8.13 -1.65
N ALA A 13 -0.36 -8.10 -0.64
CA ALA A 13 -0.73 -8.44 0.73
C ALA A 13 -1.78 -7.47 1.29
N LEU A 14 -1.58 -6.17 1.09
CA LEU A 14 -2.51 -5.14 1.55
C LEU A 14 -3.89 -5.29 0.91
N ALA A 15 -3.94 -5.49 -0.41
CA ALA A 15 -5.20 -5.71 -1.12
C ALA A 15 -5.93 -6.95 -0.59
N PHE A 16 -5.20 -8.03 -0.31
CA PHE A 16 -5.77 -9.25 0.25
C PHE A 16 -6.41 -9.04 1.63
N GLU A 17 -5.72 -8.35 2.55
CA GLU A 17 -6.25 -8.10 3.90
C GLU A 17 -7.49 -7.18 3.86
N ILE A 18 -7.47 -6.13 3.03
CA ILE A 18 -8.63 -5.23 2.85
C ILE A 18 -9.80 -5.99 2.22
N HIS A 19 -9.54 -6.87 1.24
CA HIS A 19 -10.57 -7.70 0.63
C HIS A 19 -11.26 -8.61 1.65
N ARG A 20 -10.53 -9.06 2.69
CA ARG A 20 -11.06 -9.84 3.83
C ARG A 20 -11.80 -8.98 4.87
N LYS A 21 -12.18 -7.75 4.50
CA LYS A 21 -12.91 -6.78 5.33
C LYS A 21 -12.14 -6.29 6.56
N GLN A 22 -10.81 -6.40 6.53
CA GLN A 22 -10.00 -5.76 7.55
C GLN A 22 -10.05 -4.23 7.37
N PRO A 23 -10.17 -3.44 8.45
CA PRO A 23 -10.09 -1.98 8.36
C PRO A 23 -8.80 -1.55 7.66
N PRO A 24 -8.83 -0.62 6.68
CA PRO A 24 -7.67 -0.36 5.84
C PRO A 24 -6.42 0.12 6.59
N VAL A 25 -6.60 0.93 7.64
CA VAL A 25 -5.52 1.38 8.54
C VAL A 25 -4.90 0.18 9.28
N GLN A 26 -5.74 -0.69 9.86
CA GLN A 26 -5.26 -1.90 10.53
C GLN A 26 -4.56 -2.86 9.56
N ALA A 27 -5.12 -3.06 8.37
CA ALA A 27 -4.51 -3.90 7.33
C ALA A 27 -3.11 -3.41 6.95
N MET A 28 -2.94 -2.09 6.81
CA MET A 28 -1.64 -1.48 6.55
C MET A 28 -0.67 -1.69 7.72
N ALA A 29 -1.12 -1.46 8.96
CA ALA A 29 -0.30 -1.66 10.16
C ALA A 29 0.22 -3.10 10.26
N ASP A 30 -0.66 -4.09 10.08
CA ASP A 30 -0.29 -5.51 10.07
C ASP A 30 0.70 -5.85 8.95
N CYS A 31 0.52 -5.28 7.75
CA CYS A 31 1.45 -5.48 6.64
C CYS A 31 2.84 -4.88 6.94
N ILE A 32 2.88 -3.68 7.54
CA ILE A 32 4.11 -3.03 8.00
C ILE A 32 4.82 -3.90 9.03
N GLU A 33 4.09 -4.40 10.03
CA GLU A 33 4.64 -5.24 11.08
C GLU A 33 5.22 -6.55 10.52
N LYS A 34 4.45 -7.26 9.68
CA LYS A 34 4.89 -8.50 8.99
C LYS A 34 6.13 -8.26 8.12
N ALA A 35 6.21 -7.13 7.42
CA ALA A 35 7.39 -6.78 6.64
C ALA A 35 8.59 -6.43 7.55
N GLY A 36 8.32 -5.77 8.67
CA GLY A 36 9.29 -5.48 9.72
C GLY A 36 10.00 -6.73 10.25
N GLN A 37 9.25 -7.75 10.62
CA GLN A 37 9.77 -9.06 11.08
C GLN A 37 10.73 -9.71 10.07
N LYS A 38 10.64 -9.36 8.78
CA LYS A 38 11.52 -9.81 7.70
C LYS A 38 12.73 -8.88 7.45
N GLY A 39 13.02 -7.97 8.39
CA GLY A 39 14.15 -7.04 8.31
C GLY A 39 13.88 -5.76 7.52
N LYS A 40 12.64 -5.49 7.10
CA LYS A 40 12.28 -4.31 6.28
C LYS A 40 11.80 -3.10 7.09
N HIS A 41 12.01 -3.13 8.42
CA HIS A 41 11.59 -2.05 9.33
C HIS A 41 12.09 -0.66 8.94
N ARG A 42 13.32 -0.53 8.40
CA ARG A 42 13.86 0.79 8.05
C ARG A 42 13.12 1.44 6.88
N GLU A 43 12.64 0.64 5.92
CA GLU A 43 11.99 1.12 4.70
C GLU A 43 10.55 1.58 4.95
N LEU A 44 9.85 0.96 5.92
CA LEU A 44 8.43 1.21 6.19
C LEU A 44 8.16 2.01 7.47
N ARG A 45 9.19 2.32 8.27
CA ARG A 45 9.05 3.13 9.49
C ARG A 45 8.37 4.49 9.27
N PRO A 46 8.69 5.26 8.21
CA PRO A 46 8.02 6.53 7.96
C PRO A 46 6.52 6.37 7.73
N ALA A 47 6.11 5.28 7.08
CA ALA A 47 4.70 4.95 6.85
C ALA A 47 3.96 4.67 8.16
N ALA A 48 4.58 3.91 9.07
CA ALA A 48 4.00 3.60 10.37
C ALA A 48 3.77 4.87 11.21
N ALA A 49 4.68 5.84 11.13
CA ALA A 49 4.62 7.07 11.92
C ALA A 49 3.44 7.99 11.53
N VAL A 50 3.01 7.96 10.27
CA VAL A 50 1.93 8.83 9.77
C VAL A 50 0.60 8.09 9.59
N LEU A 51 0.58 6.77 9.73
CA LEU A 51 -0.58 5.93 9.42
C LEU A 51 -1.79 6.26 10.31
N ASP A 52 -1.58 6.44 11.61
CA ASP A 52 -2.66 6.69 12.56
C ASP A 52 -3.18 8.12 12.48
N GLU A 53 -2.32 9.09 12.11
CA GLU A 53 -2.64 10.51 12.08
C GLU A 53 -3.16 10.99 10.72
N GLU A 54 -2.54 10.54 9.62
CA GLU A 54 -2.85 11.00 8.26
C GLU A 54 -3.58 9.94 7.41
N GLY A 55 -3.68 8.70 7.90
CA GLY A 55 -4.43 7.63 7.26
C GLY A 55 -3.69 6.90 6.13
N LEU A 56 -4.43 6.00 5.47
CA LEU A 56 -3.87 5.02 4.54
C LEU A 56 -3.13 5.65 3.35
N ALA A 57 -3.76 6.60 2.65
CA ALA A 57 -3.20 7.17 1.43
C ALA A 57 -1.89 7.92 1.69
N ALA A 58 -1.84 8.68 2.79
CA ALA A 58 -0.62 9.38 3.23
C ALA A 58 0.50 8.40 3.59
N ALA A 59 0.19 7.34 4.35
CA ALA A 59 1.16 6.31 4.70
C ALA A 59 1.72 5.58 3.47
N MET A 60 0.88 5.26 2.48
CA MET A 60 1.31 4.62 1.24
C MET A 60 2.23 5.52 0.41
N ARG A 61 1.93 6.82 0.35
CA ARG A 61 2.75 7.83 -0.33
C ARG A 61 4.12 7.98 0.32
N VAL A 62 4.15 8.14 1.64
CA VAL A 62 5.39 8.25 2.44
C VAL A 62 6.24 6.97 2.37
N ALA A 63 5.61 5.80 2.27
CA ALA A 63 6.28 4.52 2.03
C ALA A 63 6.91 4.39 0.62
N GLY A 64 6.57 5.29 -0.32
CA GLY A 64 6.93 5.16 -1.73
C GLY A 64 6.13 4.09 -2.48
N LEU A 65 5.01 3.63 -1.93
CA LEU A 65 4.12 2.65 -2.58
C LEU A 65 3.30 3.30 -3.69
N ILE A 66 3.01 4.59 -3.59
CA ILE A 66 2.25 5.36 -4.58
C ILE A 66 2.85 6.76 -4.74
N GLY A 67 2.59 7.39 -5.89
CA GLY A 67 2.92 8.80 -6.14
C GLY A 67 1.86 9.76 -5.59
N ASP A 68 2.12 11.07 -5.73
CA ASP A 68 1.24 12.12 -5.19
C ASP A 68 -0.14 12.12 -5.87
N GLU A 69 -0.20 11.96 -7.20
CA GLU A 69 -1.46 11.94 -7.95
C GLU A 69 -2.32 10.73 -7.55
N THR A 70 -1.68 9.57 -7.37
CA THR A 70 -2.36 8.35 -6.91
C THR A 70 -2.86 8.52 -5.48
N ALA A 71 -2.12 9.20 -4.60
CA ALA A 71 -2.55 9.45 -3.23
C ALA A 71 -3.82 10.30 -3.16
N VAL A 72 -3.94 11.32 -4.02
CA VAL A 72 -5.15 12.16 -4.11
C VAL A 72 -6.37 11.32 -4.52
N VAL A 73 -6.26 10.51 -5.57
CA VAL A 73 -7.37 9.66 -6.03
C VAL A 73 -7.71 8.57 -5.01
N LEU A 74 -6.68 7.96 -4.39
CA LEU A 74 -6.89 6.88 -3.43
C LEU A 74 -7.55 7.37 -2.14
N ALA A 75 -7.34 8.63 -1.74
CA ALA A 75 -8.03 9.23 -0.60
C ALA A 75 -9.56 9.22 -0.81
N GLU A 76 -10.04 9.56 -2.01
CA GLU A 76 -11.46 9.50 -2.36
C GLU A 76 -11.99 8.05 -2.37
N VAL A 77 -11.18 7.11 -2.86
CA VAL A 77 -11.53 5.68 -2.81
C VAL A 77 -11.67 5.19 -1.36
N VAL A 78 -10.79 5.62 -0.44
CA VAL A 78 -10.90 5.31 0.99
C VAL A 78 -12.16 5.95 1.59
N ASN A 79 -12.43 7.22 1.27
CA ASN A 79 -13.59 7.97 1.77
C ASN A 79 -14.93 7.37 1.32
N SER A 80 -14.96 6.65 0.19
CA SER A 80 -16.16 5.94 -0.27
C SER A 80 -16.64 4.84 0.69
N GLY A 81 -15.76 4.32 1.56
CA GLY A 81 -16.05 3.21 2.46
C GLY A 81 -16.22 1.85 1.77
N ASP A 82 -16.04 1.78 0.44
CA ASP A 82 -16.15 0.53 -0.32
C ASP A 82 -14.82 -0.25 -0.30
N HIS A 83 -14.73 -1.22 0.61
CA HIS A 83 -13.57 -2.12 0.73
C HIS A 83 -13.30 -2.94 -0.54
N ARG A 84 -14.32 -3.25 -1.35
CA ARG A 84 -14.13 -4.01 -2.60
C ARG A 84 -13.49 -3.11 -3.65
N LEU A 85 -13.96 -1.86 -3.74
CA LEU A 85 -13.35 -0.86 -4.61
C LEU A 85 -11.90 -0.58 -4.20
N LEU A 86 -11.63 -0.38 -2.91
CA LEU A 86 -10.29 -0.12 -2.39
C LEU A 86 -9.33 -1.29 -2.65
N ALA A 87 -9.73 -2.52 -2.31
CA ALA A 87 -8.93 -3.70 -2.58
C ALA A 87 -8.69 -3.91 -4.08
N GLY A 88 -9.69 -3.61 -4.92
CA GLY A 88 -9.58 -3.64 -6.38
C GLY A 88 -8.59 -2.61 -6.91
N ALA A 89 -8.64 -1.38 -6.42
CA ALA A 89 -7.71 -0.32 -6.80
C ALA A 89 -6.26 -0.67 -6.43
N ILE A 90 -6.02 -1.18 -5.21
CA ILE A 90 -4.68 -1.60 -4.76
C ILE A 90 -4.19 -2.80 -5.57
N SER A 91 -5.08 -3.74 -5.91
CA SER A 91 -4.74 -4.88 -6.78
C SER A 91 -4.34 -4.42 -8.18
N ALA A 92 -5.06 -3.47 -8.77
CA ALA A 92 -4.75 -2.91 -10.08
C ALA A 92 -3.42 -2.15 -10.09
N LEU A 93 -3.07 -1.46 -8.99
CA LEU A 93 -1.75 -0.85 -8.82
C LEU A 93 -0.63 -1.91 -8.79
N ALA A 94 -0.88 -3.03 -8.12
CA ALA A 94 0.06 -4.16 -8.11
C ALA A 94 0.21 -4.78 -9.51
N ASP A 95 -0.89 -4.99 -10.23
CA ASP A 95 -0.88 -5.49 -11.62
C ASP A 95 -0.08 -4.56 -12.54
N HIS A 96 -0.28 -3.24 -12.42
CA HIS A 96 0.45 -2.25 -13.20
C HIS A 96 1.95 -2.27 -12.92
N LEU A 97 2.34 -2.37 -11.65
CA LEU A 97 3.75 -2.47 -11.26
C LEU A 97 4.40 -3.77 -11.76
N GLU A 98 3.69 -4.90 -11.68
CA GLU A 98 4.16 -6.18 -12.20
C GLU A 98 4.43 -6.10 -13.72
N GLN A 99 3.55 -5.44 -14.47
CA GLN A 99 3.75 -5.19 -15.90
C GLN A 99 4.96 -4.27 -16.15
N ALA A 100 5.13 -3.20 -15.37
CA ALA A 100 6.26 -2.29 -15.50
C ALA A 100 7.61 -3.00 -15.24
N ILE A 101 7.67 -3.85 -14.21
CA ILE A 101 8.84 -4.68 -13.89
C ILE A 101 9.16 -5.63 -15.06
N ALA A 102 8.14 -6.32 -15.60
CA ALA A 102 8.31 -7.24 -16.73
C ALA A 102 8.82 -6.55 -18.00
N LEU A 103 8.51 -5.26 -18.18
CA LEU A 103 8.96 -4.43 -19.29
C LEU A 103 10.29 -3.70 -19.02
N GLY A 104 10.84 -3.79 -17.81
CA GLY A 104 12.07 -3.09 -17.42
C GLY A 104 11.93 -1.57 -17.34
N GLN A 105 10.74 -1.07 -16.97
CA GLN A 105 10.37 0.35 -16.95
C GLN A 105 10.28 0.95 -15.54
N ASP A 106 10.76 0.21 -14.53
CA ASP A 106 10.75 0.58 -13.10
C ASP A 106 12.00 1.38 -12.70
#